data_AF-A0A258VQ95-F1
#
_entry.id   AF-A0A258VQ95-F1
#
_cell.length_a   1.000
_cell.length_b   1.000
_cell.length_c   1.000
_cell.angle_alpha   90.00
_cell.angle_beta   90.00
_cell.angle_gamma   90.00
#
_symmetry.space_group_name_H-M   'P 1'
#
loop_
_entity.id
_entity.type
_entity.pdbx_description
1 polymer ?
#
loop_
_entity_poly.entity_id
_entity_poly.type
_entity_poly.pdbx_seq_one_letter_code
_entity_poly.pdbx_strand_id
1 'polypeptide(L)'
;MDENDFKTKFKVSSQVLQSLFENGKSPLSEHFLRWKLWSRWKELMGDGIAENSEPVGYYQKKLYIFVKNSSVMHHMYFLKKNMIKKIAKEFHPTFVRDIIFTLDKRSVPRESIQSDSLKENIDKILQRDAEE
;
A
#
# COMPACT_ATOMS: atom_id res chain seq x y z
N MET A 1 -18.99 -9.76 28.71
CA MET A 1 -18.35 -9.12 27.54
C MET A 1 -19.33 -8.08 27.06
N ASP A 2 -19.08 -6.82 27.41
CA ASP A 2 -20.03 -5.71 27.33
C ASP A 2 -20.30 -5.24 25.89
N GLU A 3 -21.58 -5.17 25.51
CA GLU A 3 -22.05 -4.62 24.23
C GLU A 3 -21.60 -3.17 23.98
N ASN A 4 -21.30 -2.41 25.05
CA ASN A 4 -20.82 -1.03 24.97
C ASN A 4 -19.38 -0.93 24.44
N ASP A 5 -18.53 -1.93 24.68
CA ASP A 5 -17.14 -1.94 24.21
C ASP A 5 -17.09 -2.14 22.68
N PHE A 6 -18.02 -2.94 22.14
CA PHE A 6 -18.14 -3.20 20.71
C PHE A 6 -18.59 -1.97 19.92
N LYS A 7 -19.62 -1.26 20.39
CA LYS A 7 -20.13 -0.04 19.72
C LYS A 7 -19.09 1.07 19.70
N THR A 8 -18.32 1.20 20.78
CA THR A 8 -17.27 2.22 20.88
C THR A 8 -16.12 1.90 19.93
N LYS A 9 -15.63 0.66 19.93
CA LYS A 9 -14.61 0.18 18.96
C LYS A 9 -15.05 0.32 17.51
N PHE A 10 -16.30 -0.01 17.21
CA PHE A 10 -16.84 0.12 15.87
C PHE A 10 -16.92 1.59 15.42
N LYS A 11 -17.38 2.49 16.30
CA LYS A 11 -17.46 3.93 16.02
C LYS A 11 -16.07 4.53 15.79
N VAL A 12 -15.10 4.20 16.65
CA VAL A 12 -13.69 4.58 16.49
C VAL A 12 -13.12 4.06 15.17
N SER A 13 -13.39 2.80 14.82
CA SER A 13 -12.92 2.25 13.53
C SER A 13 -13.54 2.96 12.32
N SER A 14 -14.81 3.35 12.39
CA SER A 14 -15.48 4.10 11.32
C SER A 14 -14.95 5.52 11.19
N GLN A 15 -14.64 6.20 12.31
CA GLN A 15 -14.07 7.54 12.33
C GLN A 15 -12.63 7.54 11.82
N VAL A 16 -11.81 6.56 12.21
CA VAL A 16 -10.48 6.36 11.64
C VAL A 16 -10.58 6.17 10.13
N LEU A 17 -11.49 5.32 9.65
CA LEU A 17 -11.72 5.16 8.21
C LEU A 17 -12.17 6.48 7.54
N GLN A 18 -13.09 7.21 8.16
CA GLN A 18 -13.58 8.50 7.65
C GLN A 18 -12.43 9.51 7.49
N SER A 19 -11.61 9.68 8.53
CA SER A 19 -10.45 10.57 8.54
C SER A 19 -9.35 10.16 7.55
N LEU A 20 -9.25 8.86 7.22
CA LEU A 20 -8.36 8.33 6.17
C LEU A 20 -8.83 8.72 4.77
N PHE A 21 -10.14 8.68 4.51
CA PHE A 21 -10.72 8.99 3.21
C PHE A 21 -10.87 10.49 2.95
N GLU A 22 -11.21 11.28 3.98
CA GLU A 22 -11.36 12.73 3.86
C GLU A 22 -10.04 13.45 3.58
N ASN A 23 -8.92 12.92 4.08
CA ASN A 23 -7.58 13.46 3.86
C ASN A 23 -6.79 12.63 2.84
N GLY A 24 -7.21 12.62 1.58
CA GLY A 24 -6.52 11.94 0.46
C GLY A 24 -5.05 12.36 0.18
N LYS A 25 -4.45 13.20 1.04
CA LYS A 25 -3.04 13.60 1.05
C LYS A 25 -2.29 13.16 2.33
N SER A 26 -2.95 12.50 3.27
CA SER A 26 -2.33 12.06 4.52
C SER A 26 -1.36 10.89 4.26
N PRO A 27 -0.14 10.90 4.82
CA PRO A 27 0.78 9.76 4.77
C PRO A 27 0.12 8.42 5.16
N LEU A 28 -0.89 8.48 6.03
CA LEU A 28 -1.62 7.31 6.50
C LEU A 28 -2.53 6.69 5.42
N SER A 29 -3.12 7.48 4.52
CA SER A 29 -3.93 6.96 3.41
C SER A 29 -3.05 6.27 2.36
N GLU A 30 -1.84 6.78 2.11
CA GLU A 30 -0.86 6.14 1.23
C GLU A 30 -0.40 4.78 1.76
N HIS A 31 -0.15 4.67 3.07
CA HIS A 31 0.20 3.40 3.71
C HIS A 31 -0.94 2.37 3.60
N PHE A 32 -2.19 2.80 3.80
CA PHE A 32 -3.35 1.92 3.64
C PHE A 32 -3.48 1.44 2.19
N LEU A 33 -3.33 2.32 1.20
CA LEU A 33 -3.37 1.94 -0.22
C LEU A 33 -2.24 0.98 -0.58
N ARG A 34 -1.04 1.19 -0.03
CA ARG A 34 0.10 0.27 -0.19
C ARG A 34 -0.24 -1.10 0.39
N TRP A 35 -0.70 -1.17 1.63
CA TRP A 35 -1.10 -2.44 2.26
C TRP A 35 -2.16 -3.17 1.43
N LYS A 36 -3.19 -2.44 0.97
CA LYS A 36 -4.25 -2.99 0.13
C LYS A 36 -3.71 -3.54 -1.19
N LEU A 37 -2.76 -2.84 -1.83
CA LEU A 37 -2.10 -3.31 -3.06
C LEU A 37 -1.30 -4.59 -2.82
N TRP A 38 -0.56 -4.68 -1.70
CA TRP A 38 0.19 -5.88 -1.34
C TRP A 38 -0.75 -7.07 -1.10
N SER A 39 -1.81 -6.87 -0.31
CA SER A 39 -2.77 -7.92 0.02
C SER A 39 -3.53 -8.45 -1.19
N ARG A 40 -3.75 -7.62 -2.21
CA ARG A 40 -4.48 -7.99 -3.44
C ARG A 40 -3.58 -8.15 -4.65
N TRP A 41 -2.25 -8.25 -4.45
CA TRP A 41 -1.30 -8.33 -5.56
C TRP A 41 -1.59 -9.51 -6.50
N LYS A 42 -1.81 -10.69 -5.92
CA LYS A 42 -2.12 -11.93 -6.65
C LYS A 42 -3.41 -11.80 -7.45
N GLU A 43 -4.46 -11.27 -6.83
CA GLU A 43 -5.76 -11.05 -7.47
C GLU A 43 -5.67 -10.05 -8.64
N LEU A 44 -4.94 -8.95 -8.44
CA LEU A 44 -4.84 -7.86 -9.42
C LEU A 44 -3.98 -8.23 -10.64
N MET A 45 -2.86 -8.90 -10.38
CA MET A 45 -1.87 -9.21 -11.41
C MET A 45 -2.06 -10.60 -12.03
N GLY A 46 -2.68 -11.53 -11.31
CA GLY A 46 -2.83 -12.93 -11.70
C GLY A 46 -1.64 -13.79 -11.34
N ASP A 47 -1.84 -15.11 -11.34
CA ASP A 47 -0.88 -16.10 -10.82
C ASP A 47 0.50 -16.00 -11.48
N GLY A 48 0.56 -15.93 -12.82
CA GLY A 48 1.85 -15.92 -13.53
C GLY A 48 2.76 -14.73 -13.18
N ILE A 49 2.18 -13.56 -12.87
CA ILE A 49 2.95 -12.39 -12.44
C ILE A 49 3.26 -12.49 -10.94
N ALA A 50 2.28 -12.88 -10.12
CA ALA A 50 2.42 -12.91 -8.67
C ALA A 50 3.39 -13.99 -8.16
N GLU A 51 3.54 -15.10 -8.88
CA GLU A 51 4.51 -16.15 -8.54
C GLU A 51 5.95 -15.73 -8.79
N ASN A 52 6.18 -14.82 -9.74
CA ASN A 52 7.51 -14.42 -10.18
C ASN A 52 7.87 -12.99 -9.77
N SER A 53 6.93 -12.27 -9.15
CA SER A 53 7.12 -10.89 -8.75
C SER A 53 6.29 -10.52 -7.53
N GLU A 54 6.86 -9.70 -6.66
CA GLU A 54 6.18 -9.19 -5.48
C GLU A 54 6.51 -7.71 -5.29
N PRO A 55 5.55 -6.91 -4.80
CA PRO A 55 5.81 -5.53 -4.49
C PRO A 55 6.67 -5.48 -3.20
N VAL A 56 7.71 -4.64 -3.20
CA VAL A 56 8.68 -4.58 -2.09
C VAL A 56 8.85 -3.18 -1.50
N GLY A 57 8.54 -2.13 -2.27
CA GLY A 57 8.55 -0.77 -1.77
C GLY A 57 7.67 0.14 -2.58
N TYR A 58 7.29 1.26 -2.00
CA TYR A 58 6.59 2.34 -2.69
C TYR A 58 7.17 3.67 -2.22
N TYR A 59 7.62 4.50 -3.17
CA TYR A 59 8.24 5.78 -2.85
C TYR A 59 8.07 6.78 -4.01
N GLN A 60 7.66 8.01 -3.70
CA GLN A 60 7.46 9.07 -4.70
C GLN A 60 6.60 8.61 -5.90
N LYS A 61 5.50 7.90 -5.64
CA LYS A 61 4.61 7.32 -6.67
C LYS A 61 5.28 6.28 -7.58
N LYS A 62 6.43 5.75 -7.18
CA LYS A 62 7.12 4.65 -7.85
C LYS A 62 6.93 3.37 -7.04
N LEU A 63 6.39 2.35 -7.69
CA LEU A 63 6.24 1.03 -7.11
C LEU A 63 7.48 0.20 -7.44
N TYR A 64 8.16 -0.28 -6.40
CA TYR A 64 9.29 -1.19 -6.53
C TYR A 64 8.79 -2.61 -6.45
N ILE A 65 9.13 -3.40 -7.47
CA ILE A 65 8.72 -4.80 -7.59
C ILE A 65 9.97 -5.64 -7.65
N PHE A 66 10.10 -6.57 -6.70
CA PHE A 66 11.10 -7.61 -6.77
C PHE A 66 10.66 -8.65 -7.79
N VAL A 67 11.60 -9.10 -8.61
CA VAL A 67 11.40 -10.15 -9.60
C VAL A 67 12.45 -11.23 -9.42
N LYS A 68 12.06 -12.48 -9.63
CA LYS A 68 12.88 -13.65 -9.28
C LYS A 68 14.19 -13.76 -10.07
N ASN A 69 14.19 -13.36 -11.35
CA ASN A 69 15.36 -13.44 -12.22
C ASN A 69 15.26 -12.40 -13.37
N SER A 70 16.38 -12.22 -14.08
CA SER A 70 16.50 -11.24 -15.17
C SER A 70 15.62 -11.56 -16.38
N SER A 71 15.39 -12.84 -16.69
CA SER A 71 14.49 -13.27 -17.77
C SER A 71 13.05 -12.82 -17.51
N VAL A 72 12.55 -13.04 -16.28
CA VAL A 72 11.25 -12.53 -15.84
C VAL A 72 11.23 -11.01 -15.86
N MET A 73 12.28 -10.35 -15.36
CA MET A 73 12.37 -8.89 -15.37
C MET A 73 12.16 -8.31 -16.78
N HIS A 74 12.86 -8.87 -17.78
CA HIS A 74 12.74 -8.43 -19.17
C HIS A 74 11.30 -8.59 -19.69
N HIS A 75 10.64 -9.71 -19.39
CA HIS A 75 9.24 -9.90 -19.74
C HIS A 75 8.32 -8.88 -19.04
N MET A 76 8.54 -8.61 -17.76
CA MET A 76 7.74 -7.66 -16.98
C MET A 76 7.85 -6.21 -17.50
N TYR A 77 8.97 -5.83 -18.11
CA TYR A 77 9.10 -4.52 -18.76
C TYR A 77 8.06 -4.28 -19.87
N PHE A 78 7.70 -5.32 -20.63
CA PHE A 78 6.62 -5.21 -21.62
C PHE A 78 5.25 -5.07 -20.96
N LEU A 79 5.04 -5.73 -19.82
CA LEU A 79 3.79 -5.71 -19.08
C LEU A 79 3.62 -4.45 -18.22
N LYS A 80 4.70 -3.72 -17.94
CA LYS A 80 4.75 -2.53 -17.09
C LYS A 80 3.61 -1.55 -17.33
N LYS A 81 3.36 -1.17 -18.59
CA LYS A 81 2.28 -0.22 -18.92
C LYS A 81 0.90 -0.78 -18.56
N ASN A 82 0.68 -2.07 -18.80
CA ASN A 82 -0.58 -2.74 -18.45
C ASN A 82 -0.74 -2.88 -16.93
N MET A 83 0.34 -3.17 -16.20
CA MET A 83 0.33 -3.23 -14.73
C MET A 83 -0.06 -1.88 -14.13
N ILE A 84 0.55 -0.77 -14.60
CA ILE A 84 0.20 0.59 -14.14
C ILE A 84 -1.29 0.88 -14.43
N LYS A 85 -1.77 0.56 -15.63
CA LYS A 85 -3.20 0.74 -15.98
C LYS A 85 -4.14 -0.05 -15.10
N LYS A 86 -3.82 -1.32 -14.79
CA LYS A 86 -4.61 -2.15 -13.86
C LYS A 86 -4.67 -1.54 -12.47
N ILE A 87 -3.53 -1.11 -11.94
CA ILE A 87 -3.45 -0.45 -10.63
C ILE A 87 -4.24 0.86 -10.64
N ALA A 88 -4.10 1.69 -11.68
CA ALA A 88 -4.84 2.94 -11.80
C ALA A 88 -6.36 2.75 -11.88
N LYS A 89 -6.83 1.62 -12.44
CA LYS A 89 -8.25 1.27 -12.54
C LYS A 89 -8.86 0.85 -11.19
N GLU A 90 -8.12 0.06 -10.41
CA GLU A 90 -8.59 -0.47 -9.13
C GLU A 90 -8.41 0.53 -7.97
N PHE A 91 -7.44 1.44 -8.11
CA PHE A 91 -7.11 2.47 -7.15
C PHE A 91 -7.34 3.86 -7.77
N HIS A 92 -6.51 4.85 -7.41
CA HIS A 92 -6.57 6.19 -7.99
C HIS A 92 -5.53 6.36 -9.11
N PRO A 93 -5.83 7.08 -10.21
CA PRO A 93 -4.92 7.25 -11.36
C PRO A 93 -3.53 7.81 -11.03
N THR A 94 -3.41 8.54 -9.92
CA THR A 94 -2.16 9.19 -9.49
C THR A 94 -1.39 8.42 -8.42
N PHE A 95 -1.85 7.23 -8.05
CA PHE A 95 -1.21 6.40 -7.02
C PHE A 95 0.13 5.87 -7.51
N VAL A 96 0.17 5.11 -8.60
CA VAL A 96 1.42 4.62 -9.19
C VAL A 96 1.69 5.34 -10.51
N ARG A 97 2.72 6.18 -10.52
CA ARG A 97 3.22 6.86 -11.72
C ARG A 97 4.17 5.96 -12.52
N ASP A 98 5.00 5.19 -11.82
CA ASP A 98 6.00 4.35 -12.47
C ASP A 98 6.27 3.06 -11.68
N ILE A 99 6.83 2.06 -12.36
CA ILE A 99 7.24 0.78 -11.77
C ILE A 99 8.73 0.56 -12.01
N ILE A 100 9.46 0.24 -10.95
CA ILE A 100 10.87 -0.13 -10.99
C ILE A 100 10.98 -1.60 -10.61
N PHE A 101 11.51 -2.42 -11.52
CA PHE A 101 11.81 -3.81 -11.23
C PHE A 101 13.21 -3.93 -10.63
N THR A 102 13.36 -4.82 -9.65
CA THR A 102 14.65 -5.11 -9.02
C THR A 102 14.85 -6.61 -8.82
N LEU A 103 16.09 -7.07 -8.95
CA LEU A 103 16.51 -8.42 -8.57
C LEU A 103 16.94 -8.51 -7.11
N ASP A 104 17.08 -7.38 -6.41
CA ASP A 104 17.52 -7.31 -5.04
C ASP A 104 16.56 -6.46 -4.20
N LYS A 105 15.99 -7.06 -3.16
CA LYS A 105 15.10 -6.38 -2.21
C LYS A 105 15.82 -5.25 -1.46
N ARG A 106 17.16 -5.30 -1.36
CA ARG A 106 17.98 -4.29 -0.65
C ARG A 106 18.21 -3.02 -1.46
N SER A 107 18.01 -3.06 -2.78
CA SER A 107 18.18 -1.89 -3.66
C SER A 107 17.02 -0.89 -3.54
N VAL A 108 15.98 -1.25 -2.78
CA VAL A 108 14.77 -0.46 -2.59
C VAL A 108 15.06 0.64 -1.57
N PRO A 109 14.67 1.92 -1.82
CA PRO A 109 14.89 3.01 -0.87
C PRO A 109 14.34 2.67 0.53
N ARG A 110 15.15 2.81 1.57
CA ARG A 110 14.77 2.44 2.95
C ARG A 110 13.56 3.24 3.47
N GLU A 111 13.42 4.47 3.00
CA GLU A 111 12.27 5.34 3.25
C GLU A 111 10.93 4.71 2.81
N SER A 112 10.95 3.82 1.83
CA SER A 112 9.77 3.12 1.32
C SER A 112 9.33 1.90 2.16
N ILE A 113 10.18 1.49 3.11
CA ILE A 113 10.02 0.27 3.93
C ILE A 113 9.49 0.63 5.34
N GLN A 114 9.61 1.88 5.78
CA GLN A 114 9.18 2.31 7.12
C GLN A 114 7.69 2.03 7.35
N SER A 115 7.44 1.03 8.19
CA SER A 115 6.14 0.62 8.71
C SER A 115 5.90 1.14 10.13
N ASP A 116 6.89 1.83 10.72
CA ASP A 116 6.85 2.31 12.10
C ASP A 116 5.91 3.52 12.29
N SER A 117 5.71 4.31 11.24
CA SER A 117 4.83 5.49 11.31
C SER A 117 3.35 5.14 11.47
N LEU A 118 2.93 3.92 11.13
CA LEU A 118 1.52 3.51 11.27
C LEU A 118 1.07 3.47 12.72
N LYS A 119 1.88 2.87 13.61
CA LYS A 119 1.56 2.79 15.04
C LYS A 119 1.58 4.16 15.69
N GLU A 120 2.60 4.96 15.38
CA GLU A 120 2.75 6.31 15.94
C GLU A 120 1.63 7.27 15.49
N ASN A 121 1.18 7.17 14.24
CA ASN A 121 0.08 8.00 13.74
C ASN A 121 -1.28 7.55 14.27
N ILE A 122 -1.48 6.24 14.48
CA ILE A 122 -2.70 5.72 15.11
C ILE A 122 -2.77 6.14 16.59
N ASP A 123 -1.66 6.06 17.33
CA ASP A 123 -1.60 6.53 18.72
C ASP A 123 -1.88 8.04 18.82
N LYS A 124 -1.36 8.84 17.89
CA LYS A 124 -1.65 10.29 17.85
C LYS A 124 -3.12 10.61 17.58
N ILE A 125 -3.81 9.81 16.76
CA ILE A 125 -5.24 9.98 16.49
C ILE A 125 -6.05 9.59 17.72
N LEU A 126 -5.71 8.48 18.37
CA LEU A 126 -6.40 8.00 19.57
C LEU A 126 -6.20 8.92 20.78
N GLN A 127 -5.05 9.57 20.92
CA GLN A 127 -4.77 10.51 22.02
C GLN A 127 -5.52 11.84 21.86
N ARG A 128 -5.79 12.26 20.62
CA ARG A 128 -6.45 13.55 20.33
C ARG A 128 -7.94 13.56 20.66
N ASP A 129 -8.59 12.40 20.63
CA ASP A 129 -10.00 12.22 20.96
C ASP A 129 -10.24 11.94 22.46
N ALA A 130 -9.18 11.82 23.27
CA ALA A 130 -9.29 11.62 24.73
C ALA A 130 -9.23 12.94 25.53
N GLU A 131 -8.89 14.05 24.87
CA GLU A 131 -8.77 15.39 25.47
C GLU A 131 -9.91 16.36 25.09
N GLU A 132 -10.88 15.93 24.26
CA GLU A 132 -12.17 16.62 24.01
C GLU A 132 -13.34 15.88 24.68
#